data_AF-A0A3C1THU6-F1
#
_entry.id   AF-A0A3C1THU6-F1
#
_cell.length_a   1.000
_cell.length_b   1.000
_cell.length_c   1.000
_cell.angle_alpha   90.00
_cell.angle_beta   90.00
_cell.angle_gamma   90.00
#
_symmetry.space_group_name_H-M   'P 1'
#
loop_
_entity.id
_entity.type
_entity.pdbx_description
1 polymer ?
#
loop_
_entity_poly.entity_id
_entity_poly.type
_entity_poly.pdbx_seq_one_letter_code
_entity_poly.pdbx_strand_id
1 'polypeptide(L)'
;MLNNQSVAEEIVKKFGDDVYDFEEPFGLLTLTTTREQIIPMLEYLKNHSEFKIGFLTDITGVHFPDTTPATEYCVVYHLHSFIHNFRVRIKVFLAEADLHIPTASEVYASANWMERETFDFFGIIFDGHPNLIRILNMEEMDYHPMRREYPLEDATREDKIDALFGR
;
A
#
# COMPACT_ATOMS: atom_id res chain seq x y z
N MET A 1 -1.52 18.74 20.49
CA MET A 1 -2.09 18.06 19.31
C MET A 1 -0.93 17.84 18.36
N LEU A 2 -0.77 16.64 17.78
CA LEU A 2 0.36 16.38 16.89
C LEU A 2 0.24 17.27 15.64
N ASN A 3 1.35 17.88 15.25
CA ASN A 3 1.44 18.69 14.03
C ASN A 3 2.22 17.90 12.97
N ASN A 4 1.81 18.02 11.69
CA ASN A 4 2.45 17.34 10.56
C ASN A 4 3.96 17.63 10.53
N GLN A 5 4.32 18.91 10.63
CA GLN A 5 5.72 19.34 10.60
C GLN A 5 6.57 18.68 11.71
N SER A 6 6.08 18.67 12.97
CA SER A 6 6.82 18.06 14.08
C SER A 6 7.02 16.55 13.92
N VAL A 7 6.03 15.88 13.33
CA VAL A 7 6.12 14.43 13.07
C VAL A 7 7.09 14.17 11.92
N ALA A 8 7.04 14.96 10.86
CA ALA A 8 7.96 14.86 9.73
C ALA A 8 9.42 15.09 10.18
N GLU A 9 9.69 16.13 10.97
CA GLU A 9 11.02 16.44 11.50
C GLU A 9 11.60 15.28 12.33
N GLU A 10 10.80 14.65 13.19
CA GLU A 10 11.27 13.52 13.99
C GLU A 10 11.47 12.25 13.15
N ILE A 11 10.63 12.02 12.13
CA ILE A 11 10.82 10.92 11.17
C ILE A 11 12.14 11.12 10.40
N VAL A 12 12.40 12.32 9.88
CA VAL A 12 13.65 12.65 9.17
C VAL A 12 14.86 12.48 10.09
N LYS A 13 14.77 12.92 11.35
CA LYS A 13 15.85 12.75 12.32
C LYS A 13 16.17 11.29 12.62
N LYS A 14 15.17 10.40 12.55
CA LYS A 14 15.33 8.96 12.83
C LYS A 14 15.80 8.15 11.61
N PHE A 15 15.25 8.45 10.43
CA PHE A 15 15.45 7.66 9.21
C PHE A 15 16.34 8.34 8.15
N GLY A 16 16.71 9.60 8.35
CA GLY A 16 17.66 10.32 7.50
C GLY A 16 17.19 10.44 6.05
N ASP A 17 18.06 10.09 5.12
CA ASP A 17 17.82 10.19 3.68
C ASP A 17 16.92 9.07 3.12
N ASP A 18 16.60 8.04 3.93
CA ASP A 18 15.70 6.96 3.52
C ASP A 18 14.23 7.40 3.48
N VAL A 19 13.93 8.61 3.97
CA VAL A 19 12.60 9.23 3.91
C VAL A 19 12.61 10.50 3.08
N TYR A 20 11.70 10.59 2.13
CA TYR A 20 11.68 11.66 1.12
C TYR A 20 10.25 11.94 0.65
N ASP A 21 10.10 12.91 -0.26
CA ASP A 21 8.81 13.32 -0.85
C ASP A 21 7.70 13.59 0.17
N PHE A 22 7.98 14.50 1.11
CA PHE A 22 6.99 14.96 2.06
C PHE A 22 5.96 15.88 1.39
N GLU A 23 4.69 15.48 1.47
CA GLU A 23 3.55 16.20 0.91
C GLU A 23 2.42 16.28 1.94
N GLU A 24 1.58 17.31 1.85
CA GLU A 24 0.40 17.47 2.70
C GLU A 24 -0.89 17.68 1.90
N PRO A 25 -1.27 16.76 1.00
CA PRO A 25 -2.50 16.88 0.22
C PRO A 25 -3.70 16.90 1.18
N PHE A 26 -4.45 18.01 1.16
CA PHE A 26 -5.59 18.25 2.04
C PHE A 26 -5.24 18.14 3.54
N GLY A 27 -3.99 18.47 3.92
CA GLY A 27 -3.51 18.44 5.30
C GLY A 27 -3.17 17.06 5.85
N LEU A 28 -3.17 16.02 5.01
CA LEU A 28 -2.75 14.67 5.41
C LEU A 28 -1.26 14.47 5.13
N LEU A 29 -0.46 14.40 6.19
CA LEU A 29 0.98 14.12 6.11
C LEU A 29 1.21 12.84 5.30
N THR A 30 1.92 12.99 4.18
CA THR A 30 2.27 11.93 3.26
C THR A 30 3.78 11.96 3.07
N LEU A 31 4.43 10.81 3.17
CA LEU A 31 5.86 10.68 2.88
C LEU A 31 6.14 9.40 2.11
N THR A 32 7.31 9.33 1.49
CA THR A 32 7.80 8.14 0.81
C THR A 32 9.00 7.58 1.58
N THR A 33 9.12 6.26 1.58
CA THR A 33 10.26 5.54 2.18
C THR A 33 10.64 4.35 1.30
N THR A 34 11.73 3.68 1.66
CA THR A 34 12.20 2.47 0.99
C THR A 34 11.55 1.21 1.57
N ARG A 35 11.54 0.12 0.80
CA ARG A 35 11.02 -1.18 1.27
C ARG A 35 11.85 -1.75 2.43
N GLU A 36 13.11 -1.37 2.55
CA GLU A 36 13.99 -1.79 3.63
C GLU A 36 13.62 -1.10 4.96
N GLN A 37 13.09 0.13 4.90
CA GLN A 37 12.74 0.92 6.08
C GLN A 37 11.27 0.84 6.48
N ILE A 38 10.38 0.25 5.65
CA ILE A 38 8.95 0.26 5.95
C ILE A 38 8.63 -0.42 7.29
N ILE A 39 9.14 -1.63 7.55
CA ILE A 39 8.86 -2.34 8.81
C ILE A 39 9.47 -1.62 10.02
N PRO A 40 10.77 -1.23 10.03
CA PRO A 40 11.34 -0.42 11.10
C PRO A 40 10.55 0.87 11.38
N MET A 41 10.04 1.52 10.32
CA MET A 41 9.22 2.72 10.43
C MET A 41 7.86 2.45 11.06
N LEU A 42 7.14 1.43 10.59
CA LEU A 42 5.85 1.05 11.15
C LEU A 42 5.97 0.69 12.64
N GLU A 43 6.98 -0.08 13.02
CA GLU A 43 7.26 -0.41 14.42
C GLU A 43 7.60 0.82 15.26
N TYR A 44 8.43 1.72 14.72
CA TYR A 44 8.80 2.95 15.40
C TYR A 44 7.57 3.84 15.64
N LEU A 45 6.75 4.07 14.62
CA LEU A 45 5.55 4.92 14.73
C LEU A 45 4.50 4.32 15.68
N LYS A 46 4.34 2.99 15.66
CA LYS A 46 3.46 2.26 16.56
C LYS A 46 3.89 2.38 18.02
N ASN A 47 5.18 2.21 18.29
CA ASN A 47 5.73 2.17 19.64
C ASN A 47 6.23 3.52 20.15
N HIS A 48 6.18 4.58 19.34
CA HIS A 48 6.61 5.92 19.74
C HIS A 48 5.81 6.40 20.94
N SER A 49 6.51 6.84 22.00
CA SER A 49 5.90 7.28 23.27
C SER A 49 4.90 8.42 23.08
N GLU A 50 5.15 9.31 22.11
CA GLU A 50 4.33 10.48 21.84
C GLU A 50 3.37 10.30 20.67
N PHE A 51 3.72 9.54 19.63
CA PHE A 51 2.88 9.47 18.42
C PHE A 51 1.78 8.43 18.56
N LYS A 52 2.12 7.27 19.14
CA LYS A 52 1.20 6.15 19.39
C LYS A 52 0.32 5.85 18.17
N ILE A 53 0.93 5.74 16.99
CA ILE A 53 0.24 5.46 15.72
C ILE A 53 -0.05 3.96 15.67
N GLY A 54 -1.02 3.55 16.47
CA GLY A 54 -1.32 2.15 16.75
C GLY A 54 -2.31 1.50 15.79
N PHE A 55 -2.96 2.26 14.92
CA PHE A 55 -4.01 1.75 14.04
C PHE A 55 -3.60 1.81 12.58
N LEU A 56 -3.51 0.64 11.95
CA LEU A 56 -3.39 0.48 10.51
C LEU A 56 -4.79 0.58 9.90
N THR A 57 -5.03 1.65 9.14
CA THR A 57 -6.33 1.92 8.52
C THR A 57 -6.48 1.14 7.22
N ASP A 58 -5.43 1.12 6.40
CA ASP A 58 -5.47 0.52 5.06
C ASP A 58 -4.05 0.20 4.58
N ILE A 59 -3.94 -0.84 3.75
CA ILE A 59 -2.78 -1.13 2.90
C ILE A 59 -3.33 -1.36 1.50
N THR A 60 -2.87 -0.59 0.54
CA THR A 60 -3.33 -0.70 -0.84
C THR A 60 -2.20 -0.54 -1.85
N GLY A 61 -2.37 -1.17 -3.01
CA GLY A 61 -1.47 -1.02 -4.14
C GLY A 61 -1.94 0.09 -5.09
N VAL A 62 -1.00 0.67 -5.82
CA VAL A 62 -1.28 1.58 -6.94
C VAL A 62 -0.33 1.25 -8.08
N HIS A 63 -0.88 1.17 -9.30
CA HIS A 63 -0.10 0.97 -10.53
C HIS A 63 -0.07 2.27 -11.35
N PHE A 64 1.13 2.80 -11.57
CA PHE A 64 1.49 4.00 -12.32
C PHE A 64 2.29 3.65 -13.59
N PRO A 65 1.66 3.09 -14.64
CA PRO A 65 2.35 2.64 -15.86
C PRO A 65 3.04 3.78 -16.63
N ASP A 66 2.58 5.02 -16.45
CA ASP A 66 3.11 6.20 -17.16
C ASP A 66 4.35 6.81 -16.47
N THR A 67 4.93 6.14 -15.47
CA THR A 67 6.10 6.61 -14.72
C THR A 67 7.38 5.85 -15.10
N THR A 68 8.44 5.95 -14.30
CA THR A 68 9.65 5.17 -14.56
C THR A 68 9.46 3.70 -14.15
N PRO A 69 10.10 2.73 -14.82
CA PRO A 69 10.01 1.32 -14.44
C PRO A 69 10.42 1.01 -13.00
N ALA A 70 11.21 1.90 -12.37
CA ALA A 70 11.61 1.77 -10.97
C ALA A 70 10.52 2.21 -9.97
N THR A 71 9.48 2.91 -10.43
CA THR A 71 8.44 3.54 -9.60
C THR A 71 7.02 3.21 -10.04
N GLU A 72 6.87 2.16 -10.85
CA GLU A 72 5.62 1.82 -11.50
C GLU A 72 4.58 1.28 -10.51
N TYR A 73 5.03 0.58 -9.47
CA TYR A 73 4.15 0.06 -8.43
C TYR A 73 4.38 0.83 -7.13
N CYS A 74 3.31 1.04 -6.37
CA CYS A 74 3.38 1.70 -5.07
C CYS A 74 2.51 0.97 -4.06
N VAL A 75 3.08 0.65 -2.90
CA VAL A 75 2.31 0.23 -1.73
C VAL A 75 2.09 1.44 -0.85
N VAL A 76 0.84 1.68 -0.46
CA VAL A 76 0.44 2.80 0.39
C VAL A 76 -0.07 2.26 1.71
N TYR A 77 0.49 2.76 2.80
CA TYR A 77 0.08 2.46 4.16
C TYR A 77 -0.61 3.68 4.75
N HIS A 78 -1.86 3.54 5.18
CA HIS A 78 -2.58 4.59 5.90
C HIS A 78 -2.64 4.25 7.38
N LEU A 79 -2.14 5.16 8.21
CA LEU A 79 -2.03 4.95 9.65
C LEU A 79 -2.77 6.04 10.41
N HIS A 80 -3.28 5.68 11.60
CA HIS A 80 -4.01 6.59 12.48
C HIS A 80 -3.56 6.42 13.93
N SER A 81 -3.28 7.53 14.59
CA SER A 81 -3.25 7.64 16.04
C SER A 81 -4.60 8.11 16.56
N PHE A 82 -5.38 7.24 17.20
CA PHE A 82 -6.65 7.60 17.80
C PHE A 82 -6.50 8.55 19.00
N ILE A 83 -5.37 8.47 19.71
CA ILE A 83 -5.11 9.31 20.89
C ILE A 83 -4.95 10.78 20.49
N HIS A 84 -4.26 11.02 19.37
CA HIS A 84 -3.97 12.37 18.89
C HIS A 84 -4.88 12.80 17.74
N ASN A 85 -5.80 11.93 17.31
CA ASN A 85 -6.58 12.05 16.09
C ASN A 85 -5.72 12.49 14.88
N PHE A 86 -4.56 11.85 14.74
CA PHE A 86 -3.55 12.21 13.75
C PHE A 86 -3.39 11.09 12.74
N ARG A 87 -3.30 11.42 11.45
CA ARG A 87 -3.15 10.45 10.36
C ARG A 87 -1.87 10.71 9.60
N VAL A 88 -1.26 9.64 9.13
CA VAL A 88 -0.09 9.69 8.25
C VAL A 88 -0.24 8.64 7.16
N ARG A 89 0.25 8.97 5.97
CA ARG A 89 0.30 8.08 4.83
C ARG A 89 1.75 7.87 4.40
N ILE A 90 2.13 6.62 4.24
CA ILE A 90 3.48 6.23 3.83
C ILE A 90 3.38 5.52 2.49
N LYS A 91 4.18 5.96 1.52
CA LYS A 91 4.28 5.34 0.19
C LYS A 91 5.61 4.59 0.09
N VAL A 92 5.60 3.44 -0.55
CA VAL A 92 6.79 2.69 -0.92
C VAL A 92 6.67 2.34 -2.40
N PHE A 93 7.61 2.82 -3.21
CA PHE A 93 7.64 2.48 -4.63
C PHE A 93 8.43 1.20 -4.87
N LEU A 94 7.96 0.39 -5.82
CA LEU A 94 8.53 -0.87 -6.24
C LEU A 94 8.67 -0.88 -7.76
N ALA A 95 9.69 -1.59 -8.24
CA ALA A 95 9.93 -1.78 -9.67
C ALA A 95 9.12 -2.98 -10.17
N GLU A 96 8.67 -2.95 -11.44
CA GLU A 96 7.95 -4.09 -12.05
C GLU A 96 8.79 -5.37 -12.01
N ALA A 97 10.11 -5.25 -12.20
CA ALA A 97 11.03 -6.38 -12.17
C ALA A 97 11.19 -7.03 -10.78
N ASP A 98 10.78 -6.34 -9.71
CA ASP A 98 10.94 -6.77 -8.33
C ASP A 98 9.80 -6.22 -7.45
N LEU A 99 8.68 -6.94 -7.43
CA LEU A 99 7.46 -6.59 -6.70
C LEU A 99 7.43 -7.14 -5.26
N HIS A 100 8.59 -7.27 -4.64
CA HIS A 100 8.73 -7.79 -3.28
C HIS A 100 8.84 -6.68 -2.22
N ILE A 101 8.11 -6.85 -1.13
CA ILE A 101 8.12 -5.98 0.05
C ILE A 101 7.92 -6.82 1.32
N PRO A 102 8.55 -6.51 2.47
CA PRO A 102 8.32 -7.25 3.70
C PRO A 102 6.89 -7.09 4.23
N THR A 103 6.35 -8.17 4.82
CA THR A 103 5.03 -8.17 5.47
C THR A 103 4.99 -7.29 6.73
N ALA A 104 3.94 -6.51 6.88
CA ALA A 104 3.59 -5.79 8.10
C ALA A 104 2.69 -6.62 9.03
N SER A 105 2.38 -7.88 8.71
CA SER A 105 1.48 -8.73 9.52
C SER A 105 1.97 -9.01 10.95
N GLU A 106 3.29 -9.02 11.17
CA GLU A 106 3.89 -9.12 12.51
C GLU A 106 3.74 -7.80 13.31
N VAL A 107 3.72 -6.66 12.61
CA VAL A 107 3.53 -5.34 13.23
C VAL A 107 2.04 -5.08 13.49
N TYR A 108 1.18 -5.33 12.52
CA TYR A 108 -0.26 -5.14 12.61
C TYR A 108 -0.96 -6.41 12.15
N ALA A 109 -1.66 -7.09 13.06
CA ALA A 109 -2.42 -8.30 12.71
C ALA A 109 -3.48 -8.05 11.62
N SER A 110 -4.00 -6.82 11.50
CA SER A 110 -4.93 -6.42 10.46
C SER A 110 -4.31 -6.38 9.06
N ALA A 111 -2.99 -6.24 8.94
CA ALA A 111 -2.31 -6.20 7.64
C ALA A 111 -2.49 -7.51 6.86
N ASN A 112 -2.70 -8.64 7.55
CA ASN A 112 -2.82 -9.95 6.91
C ASN A 112 -3.84 -9.99 5.75
N TRP A 113 -5.01 -9.38 5.96
CA TRP A 113 -6.07 -9.39 4.94
C TRP A 113 -5.82 -8.34 3.86
N MET A 114 -5.33 -7.15 4.24
CA MET A 114 -5.06 -6.04 3.32
C MET A 114 -3.89 -6.36 2.37
N GLU A 115 -2.87 -7.07 2.86
CA GLU A 115 -1.75 -7.55 2.06
C GLU A 115 -2.18 -8.63 1.06
N ARG A 116 -3.07 -9.55 1.46
CA ARG A 116 -3.66 -10.51 0.53
C ARG A 116 -4.50 -9.85 -0.54
N GLU A 117 -5.29 -8.84 -0.19
CA GLU A 117 -6.07 -8.05 -1.15
C GLU A 117 -5.14 -7.33 -2.14
N THR A 118 -4.07 -6.70 -1.64
CA THR A 118 -3.08 -6.00 -2.47
C THR A 118 -2.34 -6.97 -3.40
N PHE A 119 -1.99 -8.17 -2.92
CA PHE A 119 -1.45 -9.24 -3.75
C PHE A 119 -2.44 -9.68 -4.83
N ASP A 120 -3.71 -9.91 -4.47
CA ASP A 120 -4.73 -10.38 -5.41
C ASP A 120 -4.94 -9.37 -6.56
N PHE A 121 -5.01 -8.08 -6.23
CA PHE A 121 -5.32 -7.01 -7.19
C PHE A 121 -4.13 -6.47 -7.98
N PHE A 122 -2.94 -6.43 -7.39
CA PHE A 122 -1.76 -5.80 -8.00
C PHE A 122 -0.57 -6.76 -8.16
N GLY A 123 -0.61 -7.96 -7.57
CA GLY A 123 0.47 -8.95 -7.66
C GLY A 123 1.72 -8.57 -6.87
N ILE A 124 1.59 -7.71 -5.86
CA ILE A 124 2.70 -7.34 -4.96
C ILE A 124 2.90 -8.47 -3.95
N ILE A 125 4.13 -8.94 -3.82
CA ILE A 125 4.49 -10.09 -2.99
C ILE A 125 4.98 -9.59 -1.63
N PHE A 126 4.28 -10.01 -0.57
CA PHE A 126 4.63 -9.68 0.81
C PHE A 126 5.49 -10.79 1.43
N ASP A 127 6.80 -10.55 1.53
CA ASP A 127 7.76 -11.52 2.03
C ASP A 127 7.53 -11.80 3.52
N GLY A 128 7.53 -13.09 3.89
CA GLY A 128 7.27 -13.55 5.26
C GLY A 128 5.78 -13.62 5.64
N HIS A 129 4.86 -13.24 4.75
CA HIS A 129 3.43 -13.30 5.05
C HIS A 129 2.96 -14.76 5.28
N PRO A 130 2.21 -15.05 6.35
CA PRO A 130 1.94 -16.44 6.77
C PRO A 130 1.00 -17.22 5.84
N ASN A 131 0.18 -16.52 5.04
CA ASN A 131 -0.76 -17.15 4.10
C ASN A 131 -1.07 -16.21 2.93
N LEU A 132 -0.08 -15.96 2.06
CA LEU A 132 -0.26 -15.07 0.91
C LEU A 132 -0.91 -15.83 -0.25
N ILE A 133 -2.24 -15.81 -0.29
CA ILE A 133 -3.06 -16.37 -1.35
C ILE A 133 -4.14 -15.36 -1.73
N ARG A 134 -4.72 -15.49 -2.93
CA ARG A 134 -5.87 -14.70 -3.39
C ARG A 134 -7.01 -14.74 -2.36
N ILE A 135 -7.79 -13.67 -2.30
CA ILE A 135 -8.83 -13.52 -1.27
C ILE A 135 -10.17 -13.09 -1.84
N LEU A 136 -10.18 -12.31 -2.92
CA LEU A 136 -11.39 -11.78 -3.53
C LEU A 136 -11.67 -12.41 -4.91
N ASN A 137 -10.62 -12.72 -5.67
CA ASN A 137 -10.76 -13.31 -7.00
C ASN A 137 -10.63 -14.84 -6.98
N MET A 138 -10.96 -15.46 -8.12
CA MET A 138 -10.83 -16.90 -8.35
C MET A 138 -9.38 -17.35 -8.25
N GLU A 139 -9.14 -18.54 -7.68
CA GLU A 139 -7.79 -19.08 -7.46
C GLU A 139 -7.05 -19.33 -8.79
N GLU A 140 -7.78 -19.68 -9.84
CA GLU A 140 -7.23 -20.00 -11.17
C GLU A 140 -6.86 -18.76 -12.01
N MET A 141 -7.17 -17.56 -11.51
CA MET A 141 -6.90 -16.32 -12.22
C MET A 141 -5.38 -16.12 -12.36
N ASP A 142 -4.92 -15.88 -13.58
CA ASP A 142 -3.51 -15.69 -13.93
C ASP A 142 -3.10 -14.22 -14.10
N TYR A 143 -4.03 -13.29 -13.85
CA TYR A 143 -3.80 -11.85 -13.95
C TYR A 143 -4.22 -11.09 -12.68
N HIS A 144 -3.89 -9.79 -12.65
CA HIS A 144 -4.12 -8.89 -11.52
C HIS A 144 -4.99 -7.70 -11.96
N PRO A 145 -6.30 -7.70 -11.68
CA PRO A 145 -7.27 -6.92 -12.44
C PRO A 145 -7.19 -5.40 -12.21
N MET A 146 -6.54 -4.94 -11.13
CA MET A 146 -6.36 -3.50 -10.89
C MET A 146 -5.08 -2.93 -11.52
N ARG A 147 -4.29 -3.75 -12.21
CA ARG A 147 -3.20 -3.25 -13.05
C ARG A 147 -3.78 -2.60 -14.29
N ARG A 148 -3.29 -1.40 -14.62
CA ARG A 148 -3.79 -0.60 -15.76
C ARG A 148 -3.51 -1.21 -17.14
N GLU A 149 -2.74 -2.29 -17.21
CA GLU A 149 -2.54 -3.07 -18.44
C GLU A 149 -3.78 -3.88 -18.85
N TYR A 150 -4.68 -4.19 -17.91
CA TYR A 150 -5.89 -4.98 -18.20
C TYR A 150 -7.07 -4.07 -18.57
N PRO A 151 -7.81 -4.41 -19.63
CA PRO A 151 -9.06 -3.73 -19.94
C PRO A 151 -10.12 -4.01 -18.87
N LEU A 152 -11.06 -3.08 -18.72
CA LEU A 152 -12.18 -3.24 -17.77
C LEU A 152 -13.05 -4.46 -18.09
N GLU A 153 -13.17 -4.80 -19.37
CA GLU A 153 -13.96 -5.92 -19.83
C GLU A 153 -13.03 -7.03 -20.31
N ASP A 154 -13.36 -8.25 -19.90
CA ASP A 154 -12.74 -9.45 -20.43
C ASP A 154 -13.04 -9.55 -21.93
N ALA A 155 -11.99 -9.65 -22.74
CA ALA A 155 -12.11 -9.75 -24.19
C ALA A 155 -12.80 -11.05 -24.65
N THR A 156 -12.91 -12.06 -23.78
CA THR A 156 -13.55 -13.36 -24.06
C THR A 156 -15.04 -13.37 -23.69
N ARG A 157 -15.56 -12.27 -23.17
CA ARG A 157 -16.92 -12.16 -22.66
C ARG A 157 -17.95 -11.97 -23.78
N GLU A 158 -18.67 -13.04 -24.13
CA GLU A 158 -19.70 -13.05 -25.18
C GLU A 158 -21.13 -12.74 -24.68
N ASP A 159 -21.35 -12.59 -23.37
CA ASP A 159 -22.69 -12.37 -22.78
C ASP A 159 -23.25 -10.95 -23.02
N LYS A 160 -22.42 -10.01 -23.50
CA LYS A 160 -22.78 -8.61 -23.80
C LYS A 160 -23.18 -8.35 -25.26
N ILE A 161 -23.50 -9.39 -26.02
CA ILE A 161 -24.03 -9.23 -27.37
C ILE A 161 -25.50 -8.78 -27.26
N ASP A 162 -25.88 -7.69 -27.94
CA ASP A 162 -27.26 -7.13 -27.91
C ASP A 162 -28.35 -8.19 -28.20
N ALA A 163 -28.00 -9.24 -28.96
CA ALA A 163 -28.84 -10.40 -29.23
C ALA A 163 -29.36 -11.11 -27.96
N LEU A 164 -28.65 -11.04 -26.84
CA LEU A 164 -29.02 -11.64 -25.56
C LEU A 164 -29.84 -10.70 -24.66
N PHE A 165 -29.93 -9.41 -25.00
CA PHE A 165 -30.67 -8.40 -24.22
C PHE A 165 -32.04 -8.03 -24.82
N GLY A 166 -32.46 -8.70 -25.89
CA GLY A 166 -33.80 -8.57 -26.47
C GLY A 166 -34.12 -7.16 -26.96
N ARG A 167 -33.11 -6.41 -27.42
CA ARG A 167 -33.23 -5.09 -28.04
C ARG A 167 -32.81 -5.18 -29.51
#